data_AF-A0A095C9D6-F1
#
_entry.id   AF-A0A095C9D6-F1
#
_cell.length_a   1.000
_cell.length_b   1.000
_cell.length_c   1.000
_cell.angle_alpha   90.00
_cell.angle_beta   90.00
_cell.angle_gamma   90.00
#
_symmetry.space_group_name_H-M   'P 1'
#
loop_
_entity.id
_entity.type
_entity.pdbx_description
1 polymer ?
#
loop_
_entity_poly.entity_id
_entity_poly.type
_entity_poly.pdbx_seq_one_letter_code
_entity_poly.pdbx_strand_id
1 'polypeptide(L)'
;MILYHVSLLIFLTFVRGDTMTDFVLPSKCEVCKFLVTEILSRLQETKSSDTLNVRSVQGDSKKVKYETSELRLYEVLEDPPICNRLLQYKVHKERQDSSRFDKGTPQTMKSLTELVNRGVDVKLDVPFELWDKPPAEVTALFKEVSLLSSA
;
A
#
# COMPACT_ATOMS: atom_id res chain seq x y z
N MET A 1 25.99 -42.20 5.70
CA MET A 1 24.62 -42.09 5.14
C MET A 1 23.59 -41.67 6.18
N ILE A 2 23.45 -42.36 7.32
CA ILE A 2 22.43 -42.04 8.35
C ILE A 2 22.62 -40.62 8.93
N LEU A 3 23.87 -40.22 9.24
CA LEU A 3 24.16 -38.86 9.72
C LEU A 3 23.79 -37.77 8.71
N TYR A 4 23.90 -38.06 7.41
CA TYR A 4 23.55 -37.12 6.34
C TYR A 4 22.04 -36.98 6.21
N HIS A 5 21.28 -38.07 6.34
CA HIS A 5 19.82 -38.02 6.39
C HIS A 5 19.30 -37.31 7.64
N VAL A 6 19.93 -37.51 8.80
CA VAL A 6 19.59 -36.78 10.04
C VAL A 6 19.91 -35.30 9.87
N SER A 7 21.08 -34.95 9.32
CA SER A 7 21.43 -33.55 9.02
C SER A 7 20.49 -32.92 7.99
N LEU A 8 20.07 -33.66 6.96
CA LEU A 8 19.13 -33.21 5.93
C LEU A 8 17.73 -33.01 6.51
N LEU A 9 17.27 -33.92 7.39
CA LEU A 9 16.00 -33.81 8.09
C LEU A 9 15.98 -32.61 9.05
N ILE A 10 17.07 -32.39 9.79
CA ILE A 10 17.22 -31.21 10.64
C ILE A 10 17.24 -29.93 9.79
N PHE A 11 17.90 -29.93 8.64
CA PHE A 11 17.87 -28.78 7.72
C PHE A 11 16.46 -28.52 7.18
N LEU A 12 15.71 -29.57 6.81
CA LEU A 12 14.34 -29.45 6.29
C LEU A 12 13.34 -28.98 7.36
N THR A 13 13.52 -29.34 8.63
CA THR A 13 12.69 -28.83 9.72
C THR A 13 13.09 -27.42 10.15
N PHE A 14 14.38 -27.07 10.08
CA PHE A 14 14.88 -25.74 10.44
C PHE A 14 14.58 -24.67 9.36
N VAL A 15 14.52 -25.06 8.08
CA VAL A 15 14.10 -24.17 6.98
C VAL A 15 12.60 -23.85 7.03
N ARG A 16 11.80 -24.62 7.77
CA ARG A 16 10.43 -24.26 8.13
C ARG A 16 10.46 -23.28 9.32
N GLY A 17 11.19 -22.19 9.15
CA GLY A 17 11.11 -21.05 10.04
C GLY A 17 9.72 -20.45 9.89
N ASP A 18 8.81 -20.84 10.78
CA ASP A 18 7.63 -20.04 11.06
C ASP A 18 8.15 -18.66 11.47
N THR A 19 8.00 -17.67 10.58
CA THR A 19 8.14 -16.28 10.98
C THR A 19 7.03 -16.03 11.99
N MET A 20 7.37 -16.14 13.28
CA MET A 20 6.54 -15.63 14.36
C MET A 20 6.52 -14.12 14.24
N THR A 21 5.67 -13.63 13.35
CA THR A 21 5.35 -12.24 13.20
C THR A 21 3.82 -12.14 13.24
N ASP A 22 3.30 -11.55 14.31
CA ASP A 22 1.86 -11.36 14.58
C ASP A 22 1.21 -10.30 13.66
N PHE A 23 1.57 -10.33 12.37
CA PHE A 23 1.01 -9.44 11.35
C PHE A 23 0.57 -10.25 10.13
N VAL A 24 -0.59 -9.89 9.59
CA VAL A 24 -1.20 -10.58 8.44
C VAL A 24 -0.90 -9.81 7.17
N LEU A 25 0.00 -10.33 6.33
CA LEU A 25 0.38 -9.71 5.05
C LEU A 25 -0.84 -9.46 4.14
N PRO A 26 -0.79 -8.43 3.26
CA PRO A 26 -1.83 -8.19 2.29
C PRO A 26 -1.89 -9.32 1.27
N SER A 27 -3.10 -9.77 0.95
CA SER A 27 -3.32 -10.72 -0.15
C SER A 27 -3.17 -10.04 -1.51
N LYS A 28 -2.91 -10.82 -2.56
CA LYS A 28 -2.85 -10.31 -3.95
C LYS A 28 -4.13 -9.58 -4.36
N CYS A 29 -5.29 -10.03 -3.88
CA CYS A 29 -6.58 -9.38 -4.13
C CYS A 29 -6.66 -8.01 -3.45
N GLU A 30 -6.16 -7.89 -2.22
CA GLU A 30 -6.10 -6.59 -1.51
C GLU A 30 -5.14 -5.63 -2.22
N VAL A 31 -3.95 -6.09 -2.60
CA VAL A 31 -2.98 -5.30 -3.39
C VAL A 31 -3.63 -4.73 -4.66
N CYS A 32 -4.27 -5.59 -5.45
CA CYS A 32 -4.95 -5.19 -6.68
C CYS A 32 -6.11 -4.21 -6.41
N LYS A 33 -6.94 -4.49 -5.40
CA LYS A 33 -8.06 -3.65 -5.01
C LYS A 33 -7.61 -2.23 -4.69
N PHE A 34 -6.59 -2.08 -3.84
CA PHE A 34 -6.13 -0.75 -3.40
C PHE A 34 -5.40 0.00 -4.51
N LEU A 35 -4.60 -0.67 -5.34
CA LEU A 35 -4.01 -0.06 -6.53
C LEU A 35 -5.08 0.52 -7.46
N VAL A 36 -6.07 -0.29 -7.85
CA VAL A 36 -7.14 0.15 -8.76
C VAL A 36 -7.97 1.27 -8.13
N THR A 37 -8.27 1.17 -6.82
CA THR A 37 -9.03 2.21 -6.11
C THR A 37 -8.32 3.55 -6.15
N GLU A 38 -7.00 3.55 -5.92
CA GLU A 38 -6.20 4.78 -5.94
C GLU A 38 -6.07 5.37 -7.35
N ILE A 39 -5.86 4.53 -8.38
CA ILE A 39 -5.84 4.96 -9.78
C ILE A 39 -7.17 5.60 -10.17
N LEU A 40 -8.30 4.96 -9.85
CA LEU A 40 -9.62 5.48 -10.17
C LEU A 40 -9.91 6.80 -9.44
N SER A 41 -9.51 6.91 -8.17
CA SER A 41 -9.60 8.15 -7.40
C SER A 41 -8.79 9.28 -8.04
N ARG A 42 -7.55 9.01 -8.45
CA ARG A 42 -6.70 10.00 -9.16
C ARG A 42 -7.27 10.40 -10.51
N LEU A 43 -7.81 9.45 -11.28
CA LEU A 43 -8.50 9.75 -12.53
C LEU A 43 -9.71 10.65 -12.29
N GLN A 44 -10.49 10.44 -11.23
CA GLN A 44 -11.62 11.31 -10.92
C GLN A 44 -11.18 12.73 -10.55
N GLU A 45 -10.10 12.87 -9.78
CA GLU A 45 -9.53 14.16 -9.36
C GLU A 45 -8.96 14.97 -10.55
N THR A 46 -8.39 14.30 -11.56
CA THR A 46 -7.77 14.94 -12.74
C THR A 46 -8.71 15.12 -13.94
N LYS A 47 -10.03 15.01 -13.74
CA LYS A 47 -10.98 15.16 -14.84
C LYS A 47 -10.99 16.60 -15.37
N SER A 48 -10.53 16.78 -16.60
CA SER A 48 -10.55 18.07 -17.30
C SER A 48 -11.06 17.93 -18.74
N SER A 49 -11.72 18.97 -19.25
CA SER A 49 -12.16 19.11 -20.64
C SER A 49 -11.07 19.64 -21.59
N ASP A 50 -9.84 19.79 -21.10
CA ASP A 50 -8.73 20.36 -21.86
C ASP A 50 -8.36 19.54 -23.10
N THR A 51 -7.72 20.22 -24.05
CA THR A 51 -7.23 19.61 -25.29
C THR A 51 -5.74 19.85 -25.45
N LEU A 52 -5.02 18.80 -25.79
CA LEU A 52 -3.59 18.80 -26.06
C LEU A 52 -3.37 19.00 -27.55
N ASN A 53 -2.45 19.90 -27.91
CA ASN A 53 -2.02 20.08 -29.29
C ASN A 53 -0.75 19.26 -29.51
N VAL A 54 -0.90 18.09 -30.14
CA VAL A 54 0.23 17.21 -30.45
C VAL A 54 0.67 17.46 -31.88
N ARG A 55 1.95 17.80 -32.07
CA ARG A 55 2.56 17.98 -33.40
C ARG A 55 3.27 16.69 -33.81
N SER A 56 2.90 16.17 -34.98
CA SER A 56 3.57 15.02 -35.59
C SER A 56 4.95 15.41 -36.14
N VAL A 57 5.83 14.42 -36.30
CA VAL A 57 7.15 14.58 -36.96
C VAL A 57 6.99 15.11 -38.40
N GLN A 58 5.89 14.73 -39.08
CA GLN A 58 5.55 15.24 -40.42
C GLN A 58 5.04 16.70 -40.44
N GLY A 59 4.85 17.35 -39.29
CA GLY A 59 4.40 18.75 -39.17
C GLY A 59 2.91 18.95 -38.93
N ASP A 60 2.07 17.92 -39.13
CA ASP A 60 0.62 18.01 -38.87
C ASP A 60 0.31 18.13 -37.36
N SER A 61 -0.52 19.10 -36.99
CA SER A 61 -1.03 19.27 -35.62
C SER A 61 -2.37 18.56 -35.43
N LYS A 62 -2.47 17.67 -34.43
CA LYS A 62 -3.71 17.02 -34.02
C LYS A 62 -4.12 17.48 -32.63
N LYS A 63 -5.41 17.73 -32.44
CA LYS A 63 -6.00 18.01 -31.13
C LYS A 63 -6.46 16.69 -30.50
N VAL A 64 -5.90 16.36 -29.34
CA VAL A 64 -6.25 15.17 -28.56
C VAL A 64 -6.91 15.64 -27.27
N LYS A 65 -7.98 14.98 -26.82
CA LYS A 65 -8.58 15.29 -25.52
C LYS A 65 -7.63 14.85 -24.41
N TYR A 66 -7.37 15.74 -23.45
CA TYR A 66 -6.55 15.42 -22.28
C TYR A 66 -7.13 14.21 -21.53
N GLU A 67 -8.47 14.13 -21.43
CA GLU A 67 -9.16 13.04 -20.71
C GLU A 67 -8.84 11.63 -21.20
N THR A 68 -8.55 11.47 -22.49
CA THR A 68 -8.22 10.17 -23.09
C THR A 68 -6.76 10.09 -23.52
N SER A 69 -5.93 11.02 -23.05
CA SER A 69 -4.52 11.09 -23.44
C SER A 69 -3.65 10.16 -22.60
N GLU A 70 -2.61 9.59 -23.22
CA GLU A 70 -1.57 8.84 -22.51
C GLU A 70 -0.83 9.71 -21.50
N LEU A 71 -0.65 11.01 -21.82
CA LEU A 71 -0.05 11.98 -20.90
C LEU A 71 -0.79 12.01 -19.56
N ARG A 72 -2.12 12.10 -19.57
CA ARG A 72 -2.92 12.07 -18.34
C ARG A 72 -2.73 10.76 -17.58
N LEU A 73 -2.64 9.63 -18.28
CA LEU A 73 -2.41 8.33 -17.62
C LEU A 73 -1.04 8.32 -16.93
N TYR A 74 0.00 8.84 -17.58
CA TYR A 74 1.32 8.97 -16.99
C TYR A 74 1.32 9.87 -15.75
N GLU A 75 0.73 11.06 -15.83
CA GLU A 75 0.62 11.99 -14.69
C GLU A 75 -0.12 11.35 -13.51
N VAL A 76 -1.20 10.61 -13.79
CA VAL A 76 -1.97 9.90 -12.76
C VAL A 76 -1.17 8.80 -12.06
N LEU A 77 -0.26 8.13 -12.77
CA LEU A 77 0.52 7.01 -12.25
C LEU A 77 1.81 7.46 -11.56
N GLU A 78 2.49 8.46 -12.12
CA GLU A 78 3.88 8.78 -11.81
C GLU A 78 4.09 10.17 -11.17
N ASP A 79 3.15 11.12 -11.30
CA ASP A 79 3.37 12.50 -10.83
C ASP A 79 2.25 13.02 -9.89
N PRO A 80 2.36 12.82 -8.56
CA PRO A 80 3.37 12.01 -7.86
C PRO A 80 3.05 10.50 -7.92
N PRO A 81 4.02 9.61 -7.65
CA PRO A 81 3.82 8.17 -7.75
C PRO A 81 2.62 7.66 -6.96
N ILE A 82 1.75 6.88 -7.61
CA ILE A 82 0.48 6.42 -7.04
C ILE A 82 0.66 5.65 -5.72
N CYS A 83 1.75 4.89 -5.61
CA CYS A 83 2.08 4.09 -4.44
C CYS A 83 2.27 4.94 -3.17
N ASN A 84 2.70 6.21 -3.28
CA ASN A 84 2.87 7.08 -2.12
C ASN A 84 1.57 7.34 -1.36
N ARG A 85 0.42 7.26 -2.04
CA ARG A 85 -0.90 7.40 -1.39
C ARG A 85 -1.19 6.24 -0.44
N LEU A 86 -0.57 5.07 -0.65
CA LEU A 86 -0.77 3.88 0.19
C LEU A 86 -0.19 4.07 1.59
N LEU A 87 0.82 4.93 1.76
CA LEU A 87 1.42 5.21 3.08
C LEU A 87 0.46 5.95 4.03
N GLN A 88 -0.65 6.49 3.51
CA GLN A 88 -1.70 7.11 4.31
C GLN A 88 -2.66 6.09 4.94
N TYR A 89 -2.57 4.83 4.52
CA TYR A 89 -3.43 3.77 5.05
C TYR A 89 -2.93 3.31 6.43
N LYS A 90 -3.90 2.90 7.24
CA LYS A 90 -3.71 2.29 8.55
C LYS A 90 -4.41 0.92 8.56
N VAL A 91 -3.95 0.04 9.44
CA VAL A 91 -4.55 -1.28 9.63
C VAL A 91 -5.57 -1.21 10.77
N HIS A 92 -6.81 -1.49 10.43
CA HIS A 92 -7.91 -1.70 11.36
C HIS A 92 -7.93 -3.17 11.77
N LYS A 93 -7.19 -3.51 12.83
CA LYS A 93 -7.10 -4.89 13.36
C LYS A 93 -8.46 -5.46 13.79
N GLU A 94 -9.44 -4.60 14.05
CA GLU A 94 -10.82 -4.97 14.36
C GLU A 94 -11.61 -5.50 13.15
N ARG A 95 -11.11 -5.33 11.91
CA ARG A 95 -11.75 -5.79 10.68
C ARG A 95 -10.97 -6.95 10.06
N GLN A 96 -11.67 -7.96 9.56
CA GLN A 96 -11.07 -9.16 8.95
C GLN A 96 -11.21 -9.19 7.42
N ASP A 97 -12.00 -8.29 6.86
CA ASP A 97 -12.19 -8.17 5.42
C ASP A 97 -11.19 -7.17 4.82
N SER A 98 -11.25 -7.02 3.49
CA SER A 98 -10.40 -6.07 2.77
C SER A 98 -10.55 -4.60 3.21
N SER A 99 -11.60 -4.24 3.96
CA SER A 99 -11.74 -2.91 4.57
C SER A 99 -10.82 -2.67 5.77
N ARG A 100 -9.98 -3.65 6.15
CA ARG A 100 -8.96 -3.51 7.18
C ARG A 100 -7.89 -2.46 6.84
N PHE A 101 -7.67 -2.16 5.57
CA PHE A 101 -6.85 -1.02 5.17
C PHE A 101 -7.75 0.18 4.91
N ASP A 102 -7.61 1.22 5.74
CA ASP A 102 -8.39 2.45 5.65
C ASP A 102 -7.51 3.64 6.07
N LYS A 103 -7.75 4.84 5.52
CA LYS A 103 -6.99 6.06 5.85
C LYS A 103 -7.41 6.64 7.21
N GLY A 104 -8.57 6.23 7.72
CA GLY A 104 -9.08 6.61 9.02
C GLY A 104 -8.23 6.10 10.18
N THR A 105 -8.51 6.61 11.38
CA THR A 105 -7.87 6.11 12.61
C THR A 105 -8.59 4.83 13.09
N PRO A 106 -7.86 3.72 13.33
CA PRO A 106 -8.42 2.48 13.89
C PRO A 106 -9.12 2.70 15.22
N GLN A 107 -10.19 1.93 15.49
CA GLN A 107 -10.95 2.08 16.73
C GLN A 107 -10.07 1.82 17.96
N THR A 108 -9.21 0.80 17.88
CA THR A 108 -8.25 0.47 18.94
C THR A 108 -7.31 1.63 19.23
N MET A 109 -6.78 2.29 18.20
CA MET A 109 -5.88 3.43 18.36
C MET A 109 -6.59 4.65 18.96
N LYS A 110 -7.85 4.90 18.57
CA LYS A 110 -8.66 5.97 19.20
C LYS A 110 -8.81 5.73 20.71
N SER A 111 -9.18 4.52 21.11
CA SER A 111 -9.33 4.16 22.53
C SER A 111 -8.01 4.31 23.31
N LEU A 112 -6.89 3.88 22.72
CA LEU A 112 -5.57 4.02 23.34
C LEU A 112 -5.18 5.49 23.52
N THR A 113 -5.36 6.33 22.50
CA THR A 113 -5.10 7.77 22.60
C THR A 113 -6.01 8.45 23.63
N GLU A 114 -7.28 8.05 23.75
CA GLU A 114 -8.18 8.57 24.80
C GLU A 114 -7.70 8.22 26.22
N LEU A 115 -7.17 7.02 26.44
CA LEU A 115 -6.62 6.63 27.74
C LEU A 115 -5.37 7.46 28.09
N VAL A 116 -4.46 7.62 27.13
CA VAL A 116 -3.27 8.47 27.28
C VAL A 116 -3.67 9.92 27.59
N ASN A 117 -4.67 10.46 26.88
CA ASN A 117 -5.17 11.82 27.12
C ASN A 117 -5.80 12.01 28.50
N ARG A 118 -6.32 10.94 29.12
CA ARG A 118 -6.83 10.95 30.50
C ARG A 118 -5.73 10.80 31.55
N GLY A 119 -4.46 10.74 31.15
CA GLY A 119 -3.31 10.58 32.03
C GLY A 119 -3.06 9.13 32.45
N VAL A 120 -3.65 8.15 31.76
CA VAL A 120 -3.35 6.73 31.98
C VAL A 120 -2.05 6.38 31.26
N ASP A 121 -1.10 5.82 32.00
CA ASP A 121 0.15 5.30 31.43
C ASP A 121 -0.12 4.01 30.65
N VAL A 122 -0.17 4.13 29.32
CA VAL A 122 -0.34 2.99 28.41
C VAL A 122 1.02 2.49 27.96
N LYS A 123 1.45 1.37 28.52
CA LYS A 123 2.70 0.70 28.11
C LYS A 123 2.44 -0.20 26.92
N LEU A 124 2.85 0.23 25.73
CA LEU A 124 2.94 -0.62 24.54
C LEU A 124 4.39 -0.98 24.26
N ASP A 125 4.59 -2.09 23.55
CA ASP A 125 5.91 -2.51 23.05
C ASP A 125 6.46 -1.55 21.98
N VAL A 126 5.61 -0.65 21.46
CA VAL A 126 5.97 0.37 20.47
C VAL A 126 5.87 1.76 21.10
N PRO A 127 6.96 2.55 21.07
CA PRO A 127 6.99 3.89 21.65
C PRO A 127 6.05 4.85 20.90
N PHE A 128 5.55 5.86 21.61
CA PHE A 128 4.49 6.77 21.15
C PHE A 128 4.85 7.48 19.84
N GLU A 129 6.11 7.84 19.64
CA GLU A 129 6.60 8.52 18.44
C GLU A 129 6.48 7.67 17.16
N LEU A 130 6.25 6.36 17.31
CA LEU A 130 6.10 5.42 16.20
C LEU A 130 4.63 5.07 15.90
N TRP A 131 3.66 5.59 16.66
CA TRP A 131 2.23 5.24 16.48
C TRP A 131 1.64 5.79 15.18
N ASP A 132 2.23 6.86 14.63
CA ASP A 132 1.83 7.44 13.35
C ASP A 132 2.57 6.85 12.15
N LYS A 133 3.55 5.96 12.37
CA LYS A 133 4.29 5.33 11.27
C LYS A 133 3.50 4.18 10.66
N PRO A 134 3.65 3.94 9.34
CA PRO A 134 2.95 2.86 8.67
C PRO A 134 3.39 1.50 9.25
N PRO A 135 2.45 0.59 9.56
CA PRO A 135 2.77 -0.74 10.05
C PRO A 135 3.36 -1.63 8.94
N ALA A 136 3.85 -2.81 9.32
CA ALA A 136 4.50 -3.75 8.40
C ALA A 136 3.59 -4.16 7.23
N GLU A 137 2.30 -4.33 7.48
CA GLU A 137 1.30 -4.71 6.48
C GLU A 137 1.10 -3.61 5.42
N VAL A 138 1.10 -2.34 5.83
CA VAL A 138 1.00 -1.19 4.91
C VAL A 138 2.30 -1.03 4.14
N THR A 139 3.44 -1.25 4.78
CA THR A 139 4.75 -1.24 4.10
C THR A 139 4.84 -2.36 3.06
N ALA A 140 4.30 -3.54 3.36
CA ALA A 140 4.20 -4.64 2.41
C ALA A 140 3.25 -4.31 1.26
N LEU A 141 2.09 -3.71 1.54
CA LEU A 141 1.15 -3.24 0.51
C LEU A 141 1.81 -2.22 -0.43
N PHE A 142 2.51 -1.23 0.14
CA PHE A 142 3.29 -0.25 -0.61
C PHE A 142 4.32 -0.91 -1.52
N LYS A 143 5.09 -1.87 -0.99
CA LYS A 143 6.13 -2.57 -1.74
C LYS A 143 5.55 -3.36 -2.91
N GLU A 144 4.50 -4.15 -2.68
CA GLU A 144 3.85 -4.96 -3.71
C GLU A 144 3.25 -4.07 -4.83
N VAL A 145 2.58 -2.98 -4.46
CA VAL A 145 2.04 -2.04 -5.46
C VAL A 145 3.15 -1.34 -6.24
N SER A 146 4.23 -0.94 -5.58
CA SER A 146 5.35 -0.27 -6.25
C SER A 146 6.00 -1.17 -7.30
N LEU A 147 6.08 -2.48 -7.05
CA LEU A 147 6.55 -3.44 -8.05
C LEU A 147 5.63 -3.52 -9.27
N LEU A 148 4.31 -3.44 -9.06
CA LEU A 148 3.32 -3.46 -10.13
C LEU A 148 3.27 -2.17 -10.95
N SER A 149 3.58 -1.02 -10.36
CA SER A 149 3.61 0.26 -11.09
C SER A 149 4.92 0.48 -11.86
N SER A 150 6.01 -0.18 -11.45
CA SER A 150 7.34 -0.06 -12.09
C SER A 150 7.60 -1.04 -13.25
N ALA A 151 6.65 -1.92 -13.57
CA ALA A 151 6.77 -2.99 -14.57
C ALA A 151 6.00 -2.65 -15.85
#